data_AF-A0A954GPG6-F1
#
_entry.id   AF-A0A954GPG6-F1
#
_cell.length_a   1.000
_cell.length_b   1.000
_cell.length_c   1.000
_cell.angle_alpha   90.00
_cell.angle_beta   90.00
_cell.angle_gamma   90.00
#
_symmetry.space_group_name_H-M   'P 1'
#
loop_
_entity.id
_entity.type
_entity.pdbx_description
1 polymer ?
#
loop_
_entity_poly.entity_id
_entity_poly.type
_entity_poly.pdbx_seq_one_letter_code
_entity_poly.pdbx_strand_id
1 'polypeptide(L)' 'TVVVPEGGVSALDAPGEAFHNPAANEALFSELRATLQQDSVRKLVFAPHHINDPEFAQLLLDEFHVLLSGRATS' A
#
# COMPACT_ATOMS: atom_id res chain seq x y z
N THR A 1 8.24 3.05 -4.66
CA THR A 1 6.95 3.30 -3.99
C THR A 1 6.66 2.17 -3.03
N VAL A 2 6.06 2.48 -1.87
CA VAL A 2 5.37 1.53 -1.00
C VAL A 2 3.88 1.83 -1.12
N VAL A 3 3.08 0.84 -1.53
CA VAL A 3 1.62 0.96 -1.65
C VAL A 3 0.98 0.15 -0.53
N VAL A 4 0.11 0.79 0.24
CA VAL A 4 -0.50 0.23 1.45
C VAL A 4 -2.00 -0.03 1.20
N PRO A 5 -2.50 -1.27 1.35
CA PRO A 5 -3.91 -1.60 1.17
C PRO A 5 -4.69 -1.29 2.46
N GLU A 6 -5.42 -0.18 2.50
CA GLU A 6 -6.18 0.22 3.70
C GLU A 6 -7.36 -0.71 3.99
N GLY A 7 -7.80 -1.50 3.01
CA GLY A 7 -8.86 -2.49 3.18
C GLY A 7 -8.41 -3.76 3.90
N GLY A 8 -7.10 -4.00 4.05
CA GLY A 8 -6.53 -5.16 4.72
C GLY A 8 -5.34 -5.78 4.00
N VAL A 9 -4.43 -6.39 4.77
CA VAL A 9 -3.11 -6.85 4.28
C VAL A 9 -3.02 -8.34 3.97
N SER A 10 -4.11 -9.11 4.15
CA SER A 10 -4.15 -10.54 3.83
C SER A 10 -5.59 -11.00 3.64
N ALA A 11 -5.80 -12.17 3.03
CA ALA A 11 -7.14 -12.74 2.86
C ALA A 11 -7.94 -12.89 4.17
N LEU A 12 -7.28 -13.02 5.33
CA LEU A 12 -7.91 -13.18 6.64
C LEU A 12 -8.05 -11.86 7.41
N ASP A 13 -7.56 -10.75 6.85
CA ASP A 13 -7.63 -9.41 7.43
C ASP A 13 -8.69 -8.58 6.70
N ALA A 14 -9.94 -8.99 6.82
CA ALA A 14 -11.09 -8.36 6.18
C ALA A 14 -12.34 -8.50 7.05
N PRO A 15 -13.33 -7.60 6.96
CA PRO A 15 -14.53 -7.66 7.79
C PRO A 15 -15.20 -9.05 7.83
N GLY A 16 -15.22 -9.67 9.01
CA GLY A 16 -15.80 -11.00 9.24
C GLY A 16 -14.79 -12.15 9.27
N GLU A 17 -13.53 -11.91 8.89
CA GLU A 17 -12.48 -12.92 8.88
C GLU A 17 -11.71 -13.01 10.22
N ALA A 18 -11.02 -14.13 10.42
CA ALA A 18 -10.42 -14.50 11.70
C ALA A 18 -9.36 -13.52 12.23
N PHE A 19 -8.67 -12.78 11.35
CA PHE A 19 -7.58 -11.87 11.72
C PHE A 19 -7.93 -10.40 11.53
N HIS A 20 -9.18 -10.07 11.20
CA HIS A 20 -9.60 -8.70 11.02
C HIS A 20 -9.44 -7.90 12.31
N ASN A 21 -8.48 -6.98 12.28
CA ASN A 21 -8.18 -6.12 13.41
C ASN A 21 -7.90 -4.69 12.93
N PRO A 22 -8.93 -3.85 12.82
CA PRO A 22 -8.79 -2.46 12.37
C PRO A 22 -7.76 -1.65 13.17
N ALA A 23 -7.61 -1.94 14.47
CA ALA A 23 -6.63 -1.23 15.32
C ALA A 23 -5.18 -1.63 14.99
N ALA A 24 -4.94 -2.89 14.62
CA ALA A 24 -3.62 -3.33 14.15
C ALA A 24 -3.25 -2.69 12.82
N ASN A 25 -4.22 -2.59 11.90
CA ASN A 25 -4.04 -1.92 10.62
C ASN A 25 -3.74 -0.44 10.80
N GLU A 26 -4.52 0.28 11.63
CA GLU A 26 -4.24 1.69 11.90
C GLU A 26 -2.86 1.89 12.53
N ALA A 27 -2.46 1.04 13.48
CA ALA A 27 -1.12 1.11 14.08
C ALA A 27 -0.01 0.94 13.03
N LEU A 28 -0.14 -0.04 12.13
CA LEU A 28 0.80 -0.24 11.02
C LEU A 28 0.85 1.01 10.12
N PHE A 29 -0.31 1.53 9.73
CA PHE A 29 -0.42 2.64 8.79
C PHE A 29 0.08 3.95 9.38
N SER A 30 -0.21 4.22 10.65
CA SER A 30 0.31 5.38 11.38
C SER A 30 1.83 5.32 11.52
N GLU A 31 2.38 4.15 11.85
CA GLU A 31 3.83 3.98 11.96
C GLU A 31 4.53 4.12 10.60
N LEU A 32 3.94 3.61 9.52
CA LEU A 32 4.45 3.84 8.17
C LEU A 32 4.47 5.34 7.81
N ARG A 33 3.39 6.08 8.12
CA ARG A 33 3.33 7.54 7.92
C ARG A 33 4.42 8.27 8.71
N ALA A 34 4.67 7.86 9.95
CA ALA A 34 5.61 8.53 10.84
C ALA A 34 7.08 8.21 10.52
N THR A 35 7.37 6.98 10.10
CA THR A 35 8.75 6.47 10.01
C THR A 35 9.30 6.44 8.59
N LEU A 36 8.45 6.37 7.56
CA LEU A 36 8.89 6.31 6.18
C LEU A 36 9.14 7.70 5.62
N GLN A 37 10.42 8.08 5.58
CA GLN A 37 10.92 9.32 4.99
C GLN A 37 10.66 9.36 3.48
N GLN A 38 9.85 10.27 2.96
CA GLN A 38 9.55 10.33 1.53
C GLN A 38 10.50 11.28 0.79
N ASP A 39 10.88 10.93 -0.44
CA ASP A 39 11.76 11.70 -1.31
C ASP A 39 11.50 11.38 -2.80
N SER A 40 12.41 11.81 -3.70
CA SER A 40 12.27 11.59 -5.14
C SER A 40 12.31 10.13 -5.56
N VAL A 41 12.88 9.22 -4.75
CA VAL A 41 13.02 7.79 -5.06
C VAL A 41 12.14 6.89 -4.19
N ARG A 42 11.61 7.41 -3.08
CA ARG A 42 10.74 6.69 -2.15
C ARG A 42 9.46 7.47 -1.85
N LYS A 43 8.32 6.91 -2.27
CA LYS A 43 6.96 7.41 -2.02
C LYS A 43 6.17 6.41 -1.20
N LEU A 44 5.26 6.91 -0.36
CA LEU A 44 4.26 6.12 0.36
C LEU A 44 2.86 6.47 -0.19
N VAL A 45 2.12 5.46 -0.64
CA VAL A 45 0.80 5.60 -1.25
C VAL A 45 -0.19 4.74 -0.47
N PHE A 46 -1.31 5.34 -0.03
CA PHE A 46 -2.40 4.62 0.61
C PHE A 46 -3.51 4.37 -0.39
N ALA A 47 -3.95 3.12 -0.50
CA ALA A 47 -4.97 2.68 -1.44
C ALA A 47 -6.23 2.26 -0.68
N PRO A 48 -7.42 2.78 -1.03
CA PRO A 48 -8.68 2.44 -0.36
C PRO A 48 -9.22 1.07 -0.83
N HIS A 49 -8.35 0.06 -0.86
CA HIS A 49 -8.60 -1.27 -1.37
C HIS A 49 -8.00 -2.33 -0.45
N HIS A 50 -8.58 -3.52 -0.42
CA HIS A 50 -7.99 -4.69 0.21
C HIS A 50 -6.88 -5.26 -0.69
N ILE A 51 -5.86 -5.91 -0.12
CA ILE A 51 -4.68 -6.39 -0.88
C ILE A 51 -5.04 -7.33 -2.05
N ASN A 52 -6.16 -8.04 -1.94
CA ASN A 52 -6.64 -8.99 -2.94
C ASN A 52 -7.61 -8.37 -3.97
N ASP A 53 -7.92 -7.07 -3.88
CA ASP A 53 -8.80 -6.41 -4.82
C ASP A 53 -8.08 -6.19 -6.17
N PRO A 54 -8.73 -6.43 -7.32
CA PRO A 54 -8.15 -6.17 -8.63
C PRO A 54 -7.64 -4.73 -8.81
N GLU A 55 -8.33 -3.76 -8.22
CA GLU A 55 -7.98 -2.35 -8.22
C GLU A 55 -6.64 -2.08 -7.51
N PHE A 56 -6.36 -2.82 -6.42
CA PHE A 56 -5.06 -2.74 -5.74
C PHE A 56 -3.94 -3.25 -6.65
N ALA A 57 -4.18 -4.37 -7.36
CA ALA A 57 -3.22 -4.92 -8.31
C ALA A 57 -2.96 -3.95 -9.49
N GLN A 58 -4.00 -3.29 -9.99
CA GLN A 58 -3.85 -2.28 -11.05
C GLN A 58 -2.99 -1.11 -10.58
N LEU A 59 -3.24 -0.58 -9.37
CA LEU A 59 -2.44 0.51 -8.81
C LEU A 59 -0.95 0.13 -8.65
N LEU A 60 -0.66 -1.12 -8.26
CA LEU A 60 0.73 -1.60 -8.19
C LEU A 60 1.41 -1.57 -9.55
N LEU A 61 0.72 -1.97 -10.63
CA LEU A 61 1.24 -1.92 -11.99
C LEU A 61 1.49 -0.48 -12.44
N ASP A 62 0.56 0.43 -12.16
CA ASP A 62 0.68 1.84 -12.51
C ASP A 62 1.91 2.48 -11.82
N GLU A 63 2.06 2.27 -10.51
CA GLU A 63 3.22 2.74 -9.75
C GLU A 63 4.53 2.10 -10.24
N PHE A 64 4.51 0.82 -10.60
CA PHE A 64 5.65 0.13 -11.16
C PHE A 64 6.09 0.72 -12.50
N HIS A 65 5.14 1.02 -13.39
CA HIS A 65 5.43 1.66 -14.67
C HIS A 65 6.04 3.05 -14.50
N VAL A 66 5.53 3.87 -13.57
CA VAL A 66 6.10 5.18 -13.23
C VAL A 66 7.58 5.05 -12.81
N LEU A 67 7.90 4.06 -11.97
CA LEU A 67 9.28 3.83 -11.51
C LEU A 67 10.22 3.42 -12.65
N LEU A 68 9.74 2.63 -13.61
CA LEU A 68 10.53 2.24 -14.79
C LEU A 68 10.77 3.42 -15.74
N SER A 69 9.74 4.22 -16.01
CA SER A 69 9.85 5.39 -16.90
C SER A 69 10.72 6.50 -16.30
N GLY A 70 10.68 6.71 -14.99
CA GLY A 70 11.53 7.68 -14.30
C GLY A 70 13.02 7.30 -14.26
N ARG A 71 13.35 6.00 -14.35
CA ARG A 71 14.74 5.52 -14.43
C ARG A 71 15.36 5.64 -15.81
N ALA A 72 14.57 5.64 -16.88
CA ALA A 72 15.05 5.72 -18.26
C ALA A 72 15.47 7.14 -18.69
N THR A 73 15.18 8.15 -17.86
CA THR A 73 15.38 9.58 -18.17
C THR A 73 16.41 10.26 -17.26
N SER A 74 17.17 9.50 -16.45
CA SER A 74 18.28 9.98 -15.62
C SER A 74 19.61 9.37 -16.03
#